data_AF-A0A1B0FMV5-F1
#
_entry.id   AF-A0A1B0FMV5-F1
#
_cell.length_a   1.000
_cell.length_b   1.000
_cell.length_c   1.000
_cell.angle_alpha   90.00
_cell.angle_beta   90.00
_cell.angle_gamma   90.00
#
_symmetry.space_group_name_H-M   'P 1'
#
loop_
_entity.id
_entity.type
_entity.pdbx_description
1 polymer ?
#
loop_
_entity_poly.entity_id
_entity_poly.type
_entity_poly.pdbx_seq_one_letter_code
_entity_poly.pdbx_strand_id
1 'polypeptide(L)'
;MDTDSFIYDIRTNDLCDDIRDDINYNFDTSTYPKQNVFDFPLLNKKVLGMMKDECNGKIIKEFIGLRSKLYSFKIGEDGKETKKIKGVKSCVTAKLSVDDFRKSKIHQLYTQHLIKLVLSYFGDKRFVRENVGYPTCSRTV
;
A
#
# COMPACT_ATOMS: atom_id res chain seq x y z
N MET A 1 -1.14 13.05 5.10
CA MET A 1 -0.48 11.85 4.54
C MET A 1 -0.12 10.93 5.70
N ASP A 2 -0.30 9.61 5.58
CA ASP A 2 0.59 8.70 6.31
C ASP A 2 1.98 8.88 5.73
N THR A 3 3.02 8.86 6.56
CA THR A 3 4.32 9.44 6.16
C THR A 3 5.39 8.37 5.94
N ASP A 4 5.05 7.13 6.25
CA ASP A 4 5.95 6.02 6.51
C ASP A 4 5.45 4.69 5.91
N SER A 5 4.22 4.64 5.37
CA SER A 5 3.69 3.47 4.68
C SER A 5 3.09 3.82 3.32
N PHE A 6 3.37 2.97 2.33
CA PHE A 6 2.84 3.05 0.98
C PHE A 6 2.10 1.75 0.64
N ILE A 7 1.06 1.88 -0.17
CA ILE A 7 0.33 0.75 -0.74
C ILE A 7 0.40 0.92 -2.25
N TYR A 8 0.95 -0.09 -2.91
CA TYR A 8 1.18 -0.06 -4.35
C TYR A 8 0.22 -1.03 -5.04
N ASP A 9 -0.39 -0.56 -6.14
CA ASP A 9 -1.02 -1.41 -7.14
C ASP A 9 -0.04 -1.53 -8.30
N ILE A 10 0.60 -2.69 -8.44
CA ILE A 10 1.65 -2.94 -9.43
C ILE A 10 1.12 -3.99 -10.40
N ARG A 11 1.15 -3.67 -11.69
CA ARG A 11 0.77 -4.59 -12.78
C ARG A 11 2.03 -5.10 -13.45
N THR A 12 2.47 -6.28 -13.06
CA THR A 12 3.61 -6.98 -13.67
C THR A 12 3.31 -8.48 -13.73
N ASN A 13 4.09 -9.19 -14.55
CA ASN A 13 3.97 -10.65 -14.71
C ASN A 13 4.51 -11.38 -13.48
N ASP A 14 5.69 -10.97 -13.01
CA ASP A 14 6.31 -11.51 -11.81
C ASP A 14 7.02 -10.40 -11.03
N LEU A 15 6.36 -9.94 -9.96
CA LEU A 15 6.84 -8.86 -9.11
C LEU A 15 8.10 -9.28 -8.34
N CYS A 16 8.31 -10.58 -8.17
CA CYS A 16 9.38 -11.11 -7.34
C CYS A 16 10.69 -11.16 -8.10
N ASP A 17 10.63 -11.50 -9.38
CA ASP A 17 11.79 -11.39 -10.27
C ASP A 17 12.16 -9.94 -10.54
N ASP A 18 11.18 -9.04 -10.71
CA ASP A 18 11.44 -7.62 -10.96
C ASP A 18 12.22 -6.94 -9.81
N ILE A 19 11.95 -7.32 -8.55
CA ILE A 19 12.60 -6.73 -7.38
C ILE A 19 13.80 -7.51 -6.89
N ARG A 20 14.12 -8.66 -7.51
CA ARG A 20 15.09 -9.63 -6.98
C ARG A 20 16.47 -9.02 -6.75
N ASP A 21 16.91 -8.18 -7.68
CA ASP A 21 18.21 -7.52 -7.64
C ASP A 21 18.28 -6.42 -6.56
N ASP A 22 17.16 -5.76 -6.27
CA ASP A 22 17.07 -4.65 -5.30
C ASP A 22 16.88 -5.12 -3.86
N ILE A 23 16.47 -6.37 -3.62
CA ILE A 23 16.19 -6.92 -2.28
C ILE A 23 17.35 -6.71 -1.30
N ASN A 24 18.58 -6.95 -1.77
CA ASN A 24 19.75 -6.90 -0.91
C ASN A 24 20.07 -5.49 -0.42
N TYR A 25 19.75 -4.46 -1.21
CA TYR A 25 20.17 -3.09 -0.98
C TYR A 25 19.05 -2.17 -0.47
N ASN A 26 17.80 -2.50 -0.75
CA ASN A 26 16.68 -1.59 -0.55
C ASN A 26 15.60 -2.14 0.40
N PHE A 27 15.58 -3.44 0.70
CA PHE A 27 14.50 -4.08 1.45
C PHE A 27 14.95 -4.82 2.71
N ASP A 28 14.11 -4.76 3.76
CA ASP A 28 14.20 -5.59 4.97
C ASP A 28 13.27 -6.80 4.83
N THR A 29 13.85 -7.94 4.46
CA THR A 29 13.18 -9.25 4.34
C THR A 29 13.31 -10.11 5.59
N SER A 30 13.95 -9.63 6.67
CA SER A 30 14.23 -10.43 7.87
C SER A 30 12.99 -10.96 8.60
N THR A 31 11.82 -10.37 8.31
CA THR A 31 10.54 -10.74 8.93
C THR A 31 9.79 -11.81 8.12
N TYR A 32 10.32 -12.23 6.97
CA TYR A 32 9.68 -13.22 6.11
C TYR A 32 9.76 -14.62 6.74
N PRO A 33 8.83 -15.52 6.38
CA PRO A 33 8.96 -16.93 6.75
C PRO A 33 10.19 -17.56 6.07
N LYS A 34 10.81 -18.55 6.74
CA LYS A 34 11.98 -19.28 6.20
C LYS A 34 11.70 -19.99 4.88
N GLN A 35 10.45 -20.43 4.70
CA GLN A 35 9.92 -20.95 3.44
C GLN A 35 8.96 -19.89 2.89
N ASN A 36 9.53 -18.81 2.34
CA ASN A 36 8.71 -17.81 1.66
C ASN A 36 8.49 -18.24 0.20
N VAL A 37 7.36 -17.83 -0.37
CA VAL A 37 6.96 -18.21 -1.74
C VAL A 37 7.90 -17.62 -2.79
N PHE A 38 8.65 -16.58 -2.43
CA PHE A 38 9.49 -15.80 -3.33
C PHE A 38 10.96 -16.24 -3.34
N ASP A 39 11.32 -17.22 -2.51
CA ASP A 39 12.68 -17.69 -2.29
C ASP A 39 13.70 -16.56 -2.00
N PHE A 40 13.27 -15.56 -1.22
CA PHE A 40 14.11 -14.43 -0.85
C PHE A 40 14.96 -14.73 0.38
N PRO A 41 16.23 -14.29 0.39
CA PRO A 41 17.09 -14.42 1.56
C PRO A 41 16.56 -13.53 2.70
N LEU A 42 16.71 -13.99 3.94
CA LEU A 42 16.30 -13.27 5.15
C LEU A 42 17.40 -12.28 5.58
N LEU A 43 17.30 -11.01 5.17
CA LEU A 43 18.36 -10.01 5.33
C LEU A 43 17.87 -8.71 5.99
N ASN A 44 18.82 -7.83 6.32
CA ASN A 44 18.59 -6.40 6.61
C ASN A 44 17.69 -6.04 7.81
N LYS A 45 17.65 -6.88 8.84
CA LYS A 45 16.83 -6.68 10.05
C LYS A 45 17.07 -5.32 10.71
N LYS A 46 16.08 -4.42 10.63
CA LYS A 46 16.09 -3.08 11.25
C LYS A 46 17.27 -2.19 10.80
N VAL A 47 17.78 -2.39 9.59
CA VAL A 47 18.78 -1.48 9.00
C VAL A 47 18.10 -0.17 8.58
N LEU A 48 18.69 0.97 8.92
CA LEU A 48 18.13 2.28 8.59
C LEU A 48 18.14 2.51 7.08
N GLY A 49 17.05 3.09 6.56
CA GLY A 49 16.89 3.38 5.13
C GLY A 49 16.32 2.23 4.31
N MET A 50 16.16 1.03 4.88
CA MET A 50 15.56 -0.11 4.20
C MET A 50 14.03 -0.05 4.24
N MET A 51 13.38 -0.36 3.12
CA MET A 51 11.93 -0.52 3.05
C MET A 51 11.52 -1.87 3.63
N LYS A 52 10.60 -1.85 4.59
CA LYS A 52 10.02 -3.06 5.15
C LYS A 52 8.66 -3.34 4.53
N ASP A 53 8.43 -4.59 4.19
CA ASP A 53 7.08 -5.06 3.87
C ASP A 53 6.29 -5.38 5.16
N GLU A 54 5.15 -4.70 5.35
CA GLU A 54 4.25 -4.89 6.50
C GLU A 54 3.46 -6.20 6.42
N CYS A 55 3.30 -6.78 5.23
CA CYS A 55 2.50 -7.98 5.01
C CYS A 55 3.31 -9.28 5.09
N ASN A 56 4.63 -9.19 5.36
CA ASN A 56 5.55 -10.32 5.49
C ASN A 56 5.43 -11.32 4.33
N GLY A 57 5.36 -10.82 3.11
CA GLY A 57 5.28 -11.59 1.88
C GLY A 57 3.88 -12.10 1.52
N LYS A 58 2.84 -11.68 2.25
CA LYS A 58 1.46 -12.00 1.87
C LYS A 58 0.89 -10.92 0.95
N ILE A 59 0.30 -11.34 -0.17
CA ILE A 59 -0.29 -10.44 -1.16
C ILE A 59 -1.61 -9.86 -0.65
N ILE A 60 -1.83 -8.56 -0.89
CA ILE A 60 -3.10 -7.89 -0.62
C ILE A 60 -4.08 -8.23 -1.75
N LYS A 61 -5.21 -8.88 -1.41
CA LYS A 61 -6.25 -9.25 -2.39
C LYS A 61 -7.29 -8.15 -2.59
N GLU A 62 -7.64 -7.46 -1.51
CA GLU A 62 -8.64 -6.39 -1.52
C GLU A 62 -8.16 -5.21 -0.70
N PHE A 63 -8.34 -4.00 -1.20
CA PHE A 63 -8.03 -2.76 -0.51
C PHE A 63 -9.21 -1.79 -0.63
N ILE A 64 -9.64 -1.22 0.50
CA ILE A 64 -10.67 -0.20 0.59
C ILE A 64 -10.13 0.98 1.39
N GLY A 65 -9.86 2.09 0.71
CA GLY A 65 -9.46 3.35 1.32
C GLY A 65 -10.61 4.36 1.32
N LEU A 66 -11.08 4.77 2.50
CA LEU A 66 -12.14 5.78 2.63
C LEU A 66 -11.58 7.18 2.82
N ARG A 67 -10.54 7.32 3.64
CA ARG A 67 -9.87 8.59 3.96
C ARG A 67 -8.42 8.32 4.36
N SER A 68 -7.58 9.35 4.37
CA SER A 68 -6.25 9.27 4.99
C SER A 68 -6.34 8.65 6.39
N LYS A 69 -5.58 7.58 6.64
CA LYS A 69 -5.55 6.86 7.94
C LYS A 69 -6.87 6.18 8.33
N LEU A 70 -7.75 5.98 7.34
CA LEU A 70 -8.99 5.20 7.42
C LEU A 70 -9.08 4.28 6.20
N TYR A 71 -8.53 3.08 6.33
CA TYR A 71 -8.52 2.08 5.27
C TYR A 71 -8.56 0.67 5.86
N SER A 72 -9.00 -0.27 5.05
CA SER A 72 -9.03 -1.69 5.37
C SER A 72 -8.55 -2.51 4.17
N PHE A 73 -7.95 -3.66 4.44
CA PHE A 73 -7.47 -4.54 3.38
C PHE A 73 -7.45 -5.99 3.84
N LYS A 74 -7.55 -6.90 2.87
CA LYS A 74 -7.48 -8.35 3.08
C LYS A 74 -6.18 -8.90 2.55
N ILE A 75 -5.54 -9.73 3.36
CA ILE A 75 -4.21 -10.28 3.10
C ILE A 75 -4.32 -11.80 2.92
N GLY A 76 -3.69 -12.31 1.87
CA GLY A 76 -3.52 -13.74 1.63
C GLY A 76 -4.81 -14.51 1.32
N GLU A 77 -4.72 -15.83 1.32
CA GLU A 77 -5.86 -16.73 1.10
C GLU A 77 -6.74 -16.89 2.34
N ASP A 78 -6.14 -16.75 3.52
CA ASP A 78 -6.78 -16.88 4.84
C ASP A 78 -7.89 -15.84 5.09
N GLY A 79 -8.05 -14.86 4.20
CA GLY A 79 -9.04 -13.79 4.32
C GLY A 79 -8.77 -12.85 5.51
N LYS A 80 -7.55 -12.83 6.04
CA LYS A 80 -7.21 -12.05 7.23
C LYS A 80 -7.36 -10.57 6.94
N GLU A 81 -8.25 -9.93 7.68
CA GLU A 81 -8.55 -8.50 7.53
C GLU A 81 -7.63 -7.66 8.43
N THR A 82 -7.05 -6.62 7.84
CA THR A 82 -6.33 -5.57 8.58
C THR A 82 -7.07 -4.25 8.42
N LYS A 83 -7.31 -3.57 9.54
CA LYS A 83 -8.06 -2.31 9.60
C LYS A 83 -7.18 -1.23 10.22
N LYS A 84 -7.03 -0.11 9.54
CA LYS A 84 -6.26 1.05 9.99
C LYS A 84 -7.23 2.23 10.13
N ILE A 85 -7.60 2.53 11.38
CA ILE A 85 -8.58 3.56 11.75
C ILE A 85 -7.95 4.43 12.83
N LYS A 86 -7.30 5.53 12.44
CA LYS A 86 -6.68 6.43 13.42
C LYS A 86 -7.73 7.36 14.07
N GLY A 87 -7.66 7.49 15.39
CA GLY A 87 -8.54 8.39 16.17
C GLY A 87 -9.84 7.77 16.64
N VAL A 88 -10.08 6.49 16.38
CA VAL A 88 -11.25 5.74 16.85
C VAL A 88 -10.83 4.76 17.95
N LYS A 89 -11.67 4.58 18.97
CA LYS A 89 -11.41 3.64 20.07
C LYS A 89 -11.38 2.20 19.54
N SER A 90 -10.44 1.40 20.04
CA SER A 90 -10.24 0.01 19.63
C SER A 90 -11.49 -0.87 19.77
N CYS A 91 -12.31 -0.63 20.80
CA CYS A 91 -13.57 -1.34 21.02
C CYS A 91 -14.60 -1.15 19.89
N VAL A 92 -14.55 -0.02 19.18
CA VAL A 92 -15.39 0.25 18.00
C VAL A 92 -14.76 -0.39 16.78
N THR A 93 -13.45 -0.23 16.59
CA THR A 93 -12.69 -0.83 15.48
C THR A 93 -12.82 -2.36 15.44
N ALA A 94 -12.88 -3.02 16.60
CA ALA A 94 -13.03 -4.47 16.70
C ALA A 94 -14.39 -4.98 16.19
N LYS A 95 -15.43 -4.13 16.15
CA LYS A 95 -16.77 -4.50 15.69
C LYS A 95 -16.99 -4.26 14.19
N LEU A 96 -16.08 -3.54 13.54
CA LEU A 96 -16.18 -3.20 12.11
C LEU A 96 -15.66 -4.35 11.24
N SER A 97 -16.43 -4.73 10.23
CA SER A 97 -16.06 -5.64 9.14
C SER A 97 -15.54 -4.86 7.93
N VAL A 98 -14.73 -5.47 7.05
CA VAL A 98 -14.38 -4.88 5.74
C VAL A 98 -15.64 -4.53 4.94
N ASP A 99 -16.72 -5.30 5.06
CA ASP A 99 -18.00 -5.00 4.40
C ASP A 99 -18.62 -3.68 4.86
N ASP A 100 -18.39 -3.26 6.10
CA ASP A 100 -18.89 -1.98 6.61
C ASP A 100 -18.19 -0.80 5.92
N PHE A 101 -16.92 -0.96 5.56
CA PHE A 101 -16.20 0.02 4.74
C PHE A 101 -16.81 0.11 3.34
N ARG A 102 -17.18 -1.03 2.75
CA ARG A 102 -17.82 -1.10 1.42
C ARG A 102 -19.25 -0.54 1.42
N LYS A 103 -20.00 -0.76 2.50
CA LYS A 103 -21.40 -0.32 2.66
C LYS A 103 -21.55 1.17 2.97
N SER A 104 -20.47 1.94 3.10
CA SER A 104 -20.53 3.38 3.37
C SER A 104 -21.12 4.15 2.16
N LYS A 105 -22.44 4.07 1.96
CA LYS A 105 -23.23 4.68 0.88
C LYS A 105 -23.35 6.20 0.96
N ILE A 106 -22.71 6.84 1.94
CA ILE A 106 -22.85 8.29 2.22
C ILE A 106 -21.75 9.10 1.53
N HIS A 107 -20.68 8.46 1.02
CA HIS A 107 -19.63 9.14 0.27
C HIS A 107 -19.63 8.60 -1.16
N GLN A 108 -19.86 9.50 -2.13
CA GLN A 108 -19.44 9.23 -3.50
C GLN A 108 -17.91 9.09 -3.48
N LEU A 109 -17.43 7.84 -3.48
CA LEU A 109 -16.01 7.54 -3.58
C LEU A 109 -15.57 7.83 -5.01
N TYR A 110 -14.86 8.94 -5.20
CA TYR A 110 -14.18 9.23 -6.45
C TYR A 110 -12.76 8.65 -6.37
N THR A 111 -12.46 7.64 -7.19
CA THR A 111 -11.09 7.16 -7.37
C THR A 111 -10.34 8.19 -8.20
N GLN A 112 -9.49 9.01 -7.58
CA GLN A 112 -8.56 9.88 -8.29
C GLN A 112 -7.20 9.20 -8.38
N HIS A 113 -6.76 8.90 -9.61
CA HIS A 113 -5.41 8.43 -9.87
C HIS A 113 -4.45 9.63 -9.83
N LEU A 114 -3.78 9.83 -8.70
CA LEU A 114 -2.81 10.92 -8.51
C LEU A 114 -1.39 10.41 -8.79
N ILE A 115 -0.85 10.69 -9.97
CA ILE A 115 0.58 10.52 -10.24
C ILE A 115 1.31 11.68 -9.59
N LYS A 116 1.89 11.45 -8.41
CA LYS A 116 2.67 12.46 -7.70
C LYS A 116 4.16 12.19 -7.93
N LEU A 117 4.78 12.93 -8.84
CA LEU A 117 6.24 12.97 -8.97
C LEU A 117 6.81 13.71 -7.74
N VAL A 118 7.09 12.99 -6.64
CA VAL A 118 7.78 13.55 -5.48
C VAL A 118 9.13 12.90 -5.33
N LEU A 119 10.06 13.30 -6.19
CA LEU A 119 11.49 13.11 -5.98
C LEU A 119 12.18 14.44 -6.20
N SER A 120 11.98 15.38 -5.26
CA SER A 120 12.87 16.52 -5.11
C SER A 120 13.47 16.47 -3.70
N TYR A 121 14.80 16.48 -3.63
CA TYR A 121 15.56 16.58 -2.39
C TYR A 121 15.22 17.89 -1.63
N PHE A 122 14.95 18.96 -2.38
CA PHE A 122 14.40 20.20 -1.84
C PHE A 122 12.93 20.00 -1.49
N GLY A 123 12.62 20.15 -0.20
CA GLY A 123 11.34 19.88 0.42
C GLY A 123 10.20 20.82 0.02
N ASP A 124 9.94 20.98 -1.28
CA ASP A 124 8.84 21.77 -1.82
C ASP A 124 7.52 21.00 -1.73
N LYS A 125 7.09 20.71 -0.50
CA LYS A 125 5.86 19.97 -0.16
C LYS A 125 4.56 20.77 -0.43
N ARG A 126 4.58 21.82 -1.25
CA ARG A 126 3.46 22.79 -1.32
C ARG A 126 2.90 23.11 -2.69
N PHE A 127 3.44 22.57 -3.79
CA PHE A 127 2.86 22.86 -5.12
C PHE A 127 2.51 21.58 -5.87
N VAL A 128 1.24 21.47 -6.24
CA VAL A 128 0.79 20.59 -7.32
C VAL A 128 1.18 21.32 -8.60
N ARG A 129 2.21 20.84 -9.30
CA ARG A 129 2.45 21.29 -10.68
C ARG A 129 1.37 20.67 -11.56
N GLU A 130 0.69 21.50 -12.34
CA GLU A 130 -0.26 21.02 -13.34
C GLU A 130 0.47 20.14 -14.37
N ASN A 131 -0.21 19.06 -14.75
CA ASN A 131 0.28 18.11 -15.74
C ASN A 131 0.58 18.83 -17.05
N VAL A 132 1.86 18.86 -17.43
CA VAL A 132 2.25 19.19 -18.80
C VAL A 132 1.96 17.95 -19.65
N GLY A 133 0.74 17.94 -20.20
CA GLY A 133 0.24 17.21 -21.37
C GLY A 133 0.85 15.86 -21.76
N TYR A 134 0.07 14.80 -21.56
CA TYR A 134 -0.16 13.79 -22.60
C TYR A 134 -1.61 13.30 -22.52
N PRO A 135 -2.31 13.11 -23.66
CA PRO A 135 -3.72 12.79 -23.66
C PRO A 135 -3.91 11.31 -23.39
N THR A 136 -4.69 10.95 -22.37
CA THR A 136 -5.30 9.63 -22.31
C THR A 136 -6.80 9.76 -22.10
N CYS A 137 -7.49 9.63 -23.24
CA CYS A 137 -8.90 9.36 -23.34
C CYS A 137 -9.16 7.90 -22.95
N SER A 138 -10.02 7.66 -21.97
CA SER A 138 -11.14 6.72 -22.15
C SER A 138 -12.13 6.84 -20.99
N ARG A 139 -13.38 7.05 -21.42
CA ARG A 139 -14.61 6.97 -20.65
C ARG A 139 -15.10 5.53 -20.78
N THR A 140 -15.42 4.87 -19.67
CA THR A 140 -16.21 3.64 -19.72
C THR A 140 -17.47 3.82 -18.90
N VAL A 141 -18.58 3.44 -19.53
CA VAL A 141 -19.99 3.58 -19.13
C VAL A 141 -20.29 2.73 -17.91
#